data_AF-Q9SID5-F1
#
_entry.id   AF-Q9SID5-F1
#
_cell.length_a   1.000
_cell.length_b   1.000
_cell.length_c   1.000
_cell.angle_alpha   90.00
_cell.angle_beta   90.00
_cell.angle_gamma   90.00
#
_symmetry.space_group_name_H-M   'P 1'
#
loop_
_entity.id
_entity.type
_entity.pdbx_description
1 polymer ?
#
loop_
_entity_poly.entity_id
_entity_poly.type
_entity_poly.pdbx_seq_one_letter_code
_entity_poly.pdbx_strand_id
1 'polypeptide(L)'
;MLAIFVVFLDSTKVEATRMLRITFDSDIRFVFESLQKGLLGDWNKGPHLAGYVDFAQSITEHHPDHHQSYPWTSWTSVDPPLLSNCKTQLENCLESMSHKAIKLGSISSQQIFTTMNKWYGLNTALRRILQGYNIAVPEKVSVSFLWERAVYALSVRQNADEIDGLLELEEKGNSLSVEEASYYRETAFALRLAKEVIKVHQGWKANAIAHLNRTNGFSRTLANSCTDWPLLMLELLSQAAEIGFFQPKLVLNNIEILKRAIQTDDSTVSASMYHDNLIWRIIALGANERCLPVLFVTSDRFVLFFVSIFGFNKDNLLLSDDYVVS
;
A
#
# COMPACT_ATOMS: atom_id res chain seq x y z
N MET A 1 22.37 13.64 14.67
CA MET A 1 21.39 13.45 15.77
C MET A 1 20.00 13.77 15.22
N LEU A 2 19.26 12.75 14.74
CA LEU A 2 17.79 12.70 14.55
C LEU A 2 17.47 11.34 13.90
N ALA A 3 17.54 10.28 14.71
CA ALA A 3 16.40 9.53 15.24
C ALA A 3 15.68 8.61 14.23
N ILE A 4 15.88 7.30 14.41
CA ILE A 4 14.78 6.35 14.24
C ILE A 4 13.76 6.70 15.31
N PHE A 5 12.64 7.30 14.93
CA PHE A 5 11.54 7.54 15.87
C PHE A 5 10.70 6.26 15.97
N VAL A 6 11.09 5.38 16.89
CA VAL A 6 10.16 4.48 17.57
C VAL A 6 10.07 5.01 19.00
N VAL A 7 9.07 5.85 19.26
CA VAL A 7 8.80 6.34 20.62
C VAL A 7 7.98 5.27 21.32
N PHE A 8 8.62 4.45 22.15
CA PHE A 8 7.92 3.76 23.24
C PHE A 8 7.89 4.72 24.43
N LEU A 9 6.79 5.45 24.61
CA LEU A 9 6.52 6.12 25.88
C LEU A 9 5.81 5.12 26.82
N ASP A 10 6.67 4.42 27.57
CA ASP A 10 6.42 3.65 28.80
C ASP A 10 5.37 2.52 28.76
N SER A 11 5.85 1.29 28.92
CA SER A 11 5.04 0.13 29.29
C SER A 11 5.61 -0.49 30.55
N THR A 12 4.86 -0.41 31.65
CA THR A 12 5.12 -1.07 32.94
C THR A 12 4.97 -2.61 32.90
N LYS A 13 5.35 -3.27 31.79
CA LYS A 13 5.40 -4.74 31.70
C LYS A 13 6.72 -5.19 31.06
N VAL A 14 7.58 -5.75 31.91
CA VAL A 14 9.05 -5.80 31.78
C VAL A 14 9.59 -7.07 31.08
N GLU A 15 8.76 -8.03 30.68
CA GLU A 15 9.31 -9.34 30.27
C GLU A 15 9.38 -9.59 28.75
N ALA A 16 8.52 -8.98 27.92
CA ALA A 16 8.59 -9.15 26.46
C ALA A 16 9.68 -8.27 25.81
N THR A 17 10.10 -7.20 26.49
CA THR A 17 11.02 -6.17 26.00
C THR A 17 12.48 -6.64 25.91
N ARG A 18 12.81 -7.76 26.58
CA ARG A 18 14.21 -8.22 26.70
C ARG A 18 14.70 -9.01 25.49
N MET A 19 13.82 -9.71 24.77
CA MET A 19 14.18 -10.51 23.60
C MET A 19 14.40 -9.66 22.33
N LEU A 20 13.76 -8.50 22.22
CA LEU A 20 13.90 -7.58 21.08
C LEU A 20 15.15 -6.69 21.16
N ARG A 21 15.87 -6.67 22.28
CA ARG A 21 16.94 -5.68 22.53
C ARG A 21 18.32 -6.09 22.00
N ILE A 22 18.54 -7.37 21.68
CA ILE A 22 19.89 -7.92 21.51
C ILE A 22 20.30 -7.99 20.03
N THR A 23 19.35 -8.01 19.09
CA THR A 23 19.62 -8.11 17.64
C THR A 23 19.56 -6.76 16.91
N PHE A 24 19.31 -5.66 17.62
CA PHE A 24 18.88 -4.37 17.05
C PHE A 24 19.95 -3.26 17.03
N ASP A 25 21.15 -3.44 17.59
CA ASP A 25 22.05 -2.29 17.90
C ASP A 25 23.10 -1.97 16.82
N SER A 26 23.66 -2.96 16.11
CA SER A 26 24.70 -2.72 15.08
C SER A 26 24.13 -2.30 13.73
N ASP A 27 23.05 -2.95 13.29
CA ASP A 27 22.50 -2.77 11.94
C ASP A 27 21.74 -1.44 11.81
N ILE A 28 21.17 -0.95 12.91
CA ILE A 28 20.46 0.33 12.97
C ILE A 28 21.40 1.53 12.75
N ARG A 29 22.63 1.51 13.28
CA ARG A 29 23.56 2.64 13.12
C ARG A 29 23.96 2.85 11.67
N PHE A 30 24.14 1.76 10.92
CA PHE A 30 24.45 1.82 9.49
C PHE A 30 23.26 2.34 8.66
N VAL A 31 22.04 1.87 8.97
CA VAL A 31 20.80 2.39 8.37
C VAL A 31 20.62 3.89 8.67
N PHE A 32 21.00 4.31 9.88
CA PHE A 32 20.90 5.68 10.36
C PHE A 32 21.81 6.68 9.65
N GLU A 33 23.09 6.35 9.47
CA GLU A 33 24.03 7.22 8.74
C GLU A 33 23.67 7.34 7.26
N SER A 34 23.15 6.25 6.69
CA SER A 34 22.77 6.18 5.29
C SER A 34 21.46 6.95 5.01
N LEU A 35 20.49 6.92 5.95
CA LEU A 35 19.29 7.77 5.98
C LEU A 35 19.64 9.27 6.03
N GLN A 36 20.62 9.66 6.85
CA GLN A 36 20.95 11.07 7.05
C GLN A 36 21.75 11.66 5.86
N LYS A 37 22.64 10.87 5.24
CA LYS A 37 23.51 11.33 4.14
C LYS A 37 22.84 11.32 2.77
N GLY A 38 21.86 10.44 2.52
CA GLY A 38 21.16 10.34 1.23
C GLY A 38 19.76 10.96 1.18
N LEU A 39 19.02 10.95 2.30
CA LEU A 39 17.57 11.14 2.25
C LEU A 39 17.11 12.57 2.52
N LEU A 40 17.63 13.25 3.55
CA LEU A 40 17.14 14.58 3.95
C LEU A 40 17.54 15.71 2.99
N GLY A 41 18.68 15.59 2.30
CA GLY A 41 19.14 16.60 1.34
C GLY A 41 18.29 16.65 0.07
N ASP A 42 17.76 15.49 -0.34
CA ASP A 42 17.07 15.31 -1.62
C ASP A 42 15.58 14.93 -1.45
N TRP A 43 15.08 14.87 -0.21
CA TRP A 43 13.69 14.52 0.18
C TRP A 43 12.63 15.39 -0.50
N ASN A 44 13.01 16.62 -0.86
CA ASN A 44 12.15 17.65 -1.44
C ASN A 44 12.43 17.89 -2.93
N LYS A 45 13.33 17.12 -3.55
CA LYS A 45 13.60 17.23 -4.99
C LYS A 45 12.49 16.51 -5.76
N GLY A 46 11.97 17.17 -6.78
CA GLY A 46 10.87 16.65 -7.59
C GLY A 46 11.28 15.47 -8.47
N PRO A 47 10.33 14.62 -8.89
CA PRO A 47 8.92 14.62 -8.51
C PRO A 47 8.67 13.86 -7.19
N HIS A 48 8.14 14.56 -6.20
CA HIS A 48 7.73 14.00 -4.91
C HIS A 48 6.20 13.87 -4.86
N LEU A 49 5.71 12.85 -4.18
CA LEU A 49 4.28 12.64 -3.99
C LEU A 49 4.01 12.23 -2.54
N ALA A 50 3.03 12.87 -1.91
CA ALA A 50 2.58 12.51 -0.57
C ALA A 50 1.09 12.15 -0.62
N GLY A 51 0.77 10.93 -0.20
CA GLY A 51 -0.59 10.53 0.15
C GLY A 51 -0.85 10.82 1.63
N TYR A 52 -2.05 11.30 1.92
CA TYR A 52 -2.52 11.55 3.28
C TYR A 52 -3.89 10.92 3.44
N VAL A 53 -4.05 10.08 4.45
CA VAL A 53 -5.31 9.45 4.84
C VAL A 53 -5.55 9.78 6.30
N ASP A 54 -6.70 10.34 6.62
CA ASP A 54 -7.14 10.54 7.99
C ASP A 54 -8.38 9.70 8.27
N PHE A 55 -8.21 8.62 9.02
CA PHE A 55 -9.33 7.72 9.32
C PHE A 55 -10.42 8.38 10.19
N ALA A 56 -10.16 9.55 10.79
CA ALA A 56 -11.15 10.34 11.49
C ALA A 56 -12.00 11.23 10.56
N GLN A 57 -11.62 11.40 9.29
CA GLN A 57 -12.20 12.41 8.39
C GLN A 57 -13.71 12.27 8.20
N SER A 58 -14.25 11.04 8.25
CA SER A 58 -15.69 10.80 8.10
C SER A 58 -16.51 11.11 9.36
N ILE A 59 -15.86 11.47 10.48
CA ILE A 59 -16.52 11.87 11.73
C ILE A 59 -16.81 13.38 11.63
N THR A 60 -17.87 13.73 10.91
CA THR A 60 -18.17 15.11 10.51
C THR A 60 -18.34 16.08 11.68
N GLU A 61 -18.85 15.59 12.80
CA GLU A 61 -19.12 16.40 14.00
C GLU A 61 -17.85 16.83 14.74
N HIS A 62 -16.69 16.23 14.44
CA HIS A 62 -15.49 16.36 15.26
C HIS A 62 -14.21 16.58 14.44
N HIS A 63 -14.28 16.74 13.12
CA HIS A 63 -13.09 16.82 12.28
C HIS A 63 -12.83 18.24 11.72
N PRO A 64 -11.56 18.71 11.69
CA PRO A 64 -11.17 20.02 11.14
C PRO A 64 -11.66 20.32 9.72
N ASP A 65 -11.70 19.31 8.86
CA ASP A 65 -12.19 19.46 7.47
C ASP A 65 -13.66 19.89 7.39
N HIS A 66 -14.44 19.69 8.46
CA HIS A 66 -15.85 20.07 8.54
C HIS A 66 -16.06 21.30 9.44
N HIS A 67 -15.02 22.11 9.60
CA HIS A 67 -14.99 23.31 10.45
C HIS A 67 -15.25 23.03 11.94
N GLN A 68 -14.98 21.81 12.38
CA GLN A 68 -15.07 21.41 13.79
C GLN A 68 -13.67 21.28 14.39
N SER A 69 -13.53 21.59 15.67
CA SER A 69 -12.28 21.38 16.40
C SER A 69 -12.53 20.37 17.51
N TYR A 70 -11.81 19.25 17.45
CA TYR A 70 -11.90 18.23 18.47
C TYR A 70 -10.51 17.87 18.99
N PRO A 71 -10.35 17.67 20.31
CA PRO A 71 -9.07 17.27 20.86
C PRO A 71 -8.62 15.95 20.21
N TRP A 72 -7.41 15.95 19.66
CA TRP A 72 -6.83 14.80 18.97
C TRP A 72 -6.75 13.53 19.83
N THR A 73 -6.84 13.65 21.16
CA THR A 73 -6.84 12.55 22.13
C THR A 73 -8.23 11.97 22.43
N SER A 74 -9.31 12.58 21.94
CA SER A 74 -10.69 12.26 22.35
C SER A 74 -11.45 11.34 21.38
N TRP A 75 -10.79 10.81 20.34
CA TRP A 75 -11.46 9.92 19.37
C TRP A 75 -12.07 8.64 19.99
N THR A 76 -11.69 8.31 21.22
CA THR A 76 -12.23 7.16 21.96
C THR A 76 -13.63 7.39 22.54
N SER A 77 -14.09 8.64 22.62
CA SER A 77 -15.42 9.02 23.11
C SER A 77 -16.41 9.37 22.00
N VAL A 78 -16.03 9.18 20.74
CA VAL A 78 -16.85 9.47 19.56
C VAL A 78 -17.26 8.18 18.89
N ASP A 79 -18.44 8.18 18.26
CA ASP A 79 -18.88 7.06 17.45
C ASP A 79 -17.86 6.75 16.34
N PRO A 80 -17.35 5.51 16.26
CA PRO A 80 -16.35 5.16 15.26
C PRO A 80 -16.91 5.25 13.83
N PRO A 81 -16.07 5.56 12.84
CA PRO A 81 -16.48 5.58 11.44
C PRO A 81 -16.78 4.16 10.93
N LEU A 82 -17.45 4.08 9.79
CA LEU A 82 -17.65 2.81 9.09
C LEU A 82 -16.31 2.28 8.55
N LEU A 83 -16.06 0.98 8.71
CA LEU A 83 -14.86 0.32 8.18
C LEU A 83 -14.78 0.44 6.66
N SER A 84 -15.91 0.39 5.96
CA SER A 84 -16.01 0.58 4.52
C SER A 84 -15.53 1.98 4.08
N ASN A 85 -15.83 3.03 4.86
CA ASN A 85 -15.37 4.38 4.60
C ASN A 85 -13.85 4.48 4.76
N CYS A 86 -13.32 3.94 5.86
CA CYS A 86 -11.87 3.91 6.10
C CYS A 86 -11.12 3.17 4.99
N LYS A 87 -11.60 2.00 4.57
CA LYS A 87 -11.04 1.25 3.45
C LYS A 87 -11.06 2.05 2.15
N THR A 88 -12.21 2.63 1.82
CA THR A 88 -12.39 3.43 0.60
C THR A 88 -11.45 4.63 0.58
N GLN A 89 -11.28 5.33 1.70
CA GLN A 89 -10.33 6.45 1.80
C GLN A 89 -8.89 6.01 1.52
N LEU A 90 -8.44 4.91 2.15
CA LEU A 90 -7.10 4.36 1.93
C LEU A 90 -6.89 3.93 0.48
N GLU A 91 -7.82 3.14 -0.05
CA GLU A 91 -7.75 2.62 -1.43
C GLU A 91 -7.75 3.76 -2.45
N ASN A 92 -8.63 4.76 -2.30
CA ASN A 92 -8.69 5.92 -3.19
C ASN A 92 -7.40 6.75 -3.13
N CYS A 93 -6.82 6.95 -1.94
CA CYS A 93 -5.56 7.67 -1.79
C CYS A 93 -4.42 6.96 -2.54
N LEU A 94 -4.27 5.65 -2.31
CA LEU A 94 -3.28 4.83 -2.99
C LEU A 94 -3.52 4.81 -4.51
N GLU A 95 -4.78 4.72 -4.95
CA GLU A 95 -5.19 4.77 -6.37
C GLU A 95 -4.78 6.06 -7.03
N SER A 96 -5.10 7.20 -6.42
CA SER A 96 -4.64 8.49 -6.89
C SER A 96 -3.11 8.55 -6.98
N MET A 97 -2.41 8.00 -5.99
CA MET A 97 -0.95 7.98 -6.02
C MET A 97 -0.38 7.15 -7.16
N SER A 98 -0.97 5.98 -7.41
CA SER A 98 -0.52 5.08 -8.47
C SER A 98 -0.85 5.63 -9.85
N HIS A 99 -1.99 6.29 -10.05
CA HIS A 99 -2.29 6.99 -11.31
C HIS A 99 -1.28 8.10 -11.59
N LYS A 100 -0.87 8.87 -10.57
CA LYS A 100 0.20 9.86 -10.72
C LYS A 100 1.54 9.21 -11.08
N ALA A 101 1.88 8.08 -10.46
CA ALA A 101 3.08 7.33 -10.80
C ALA A 101 3.04 6.76 -12.23
N ILE A 102 1.86 6.35 -12.72
CA ILE A 102 1.66 5.94 -14.12
C ILE A 102 1.84 7.13 -15.07
N LYS A 103 1.25 8.30 -14.77
CA LYS A 103 1.42 9.54 -15.56
C LYS A 103 2.89 9.97 -15.68
N LEU A 104 3.68 9.71 -14.64
CA LEU A 104 5.12 9.96 -14.62
C LEU A 104 5.95 8.87 -15.33
N GLY A 105 5.32 7.80 -15.82
CA GLY A 105 6.00 6.66 -16.44
C GLY A 105 6.76 5.76 -15.45
N SER A 106 6.56 5.94 -14.14
CA SER A 106 7.27 5.19 -13.09
C SER A 106 6.69 3.80 -12.82
N ILE A 107 5.45 3.56 -13.25
CA ILE A 107 4.78 2.26 -13.20
C ILE A 107 4.39 1.86 -14.63
N SER A 108 4.64 0.59 -14.97
CA SER A 108 4.32 -0.02 -16.26
C SER A 108 3.34 -1.18 -16.14
N SER A 109 2.62 -1.48 -17.22
CA SER A 109 1.77 -2.68 -17.35
C SER A 109 2.53 -3.98 -16.99
N GLN A 110 3.80 -4.08 -17.40
CA GLN A 110 4.65 -5.24 -17.11
C GLN A 110 5.01 -5.37 -15.62
N GLN A 111 5.28 -4.26 -14.91
CA GLN A 111 5.52 -4.27 -13.47
C GLN A 111 4.26 -4.70 -12.70
N ILE A 112 3.09 -4.22 -13.12
CA ILE A 112 1.80 -4.63 -12.54
C ILE A 112 1.62 -6.15 -12.74
N PHE A 113 1.79 -6.64 -13.96
CA PHE A 113 1.68 -8.07 -14.26
C PHE A 113 2.65 -8.91 -13.42
N THR A 114 3.92 -8.51 -13.35
CA THR A 114 4.96 -9.26 -12.63
C THR A 114 4.66 -9.32 -11.13
N THR A 115 4.29 -8.19 -10.54
CA THR A 115 3.89 -8.11 -9.12
C THR A 115 2.63 -8.93 -8.85
N MET A 116 1.65 -8.88 -9.74
CA MET A 116 0.44 -9.69 -9.64
C MET A 116 0.74 -11.19 -9.76
N ASN A 117 1.59 -11.60 -10.69
CA ASN A 117 1.92 -13.01 -10.92
C ASN A 117 2.79 -13.60 -9.79
N LYS A 118 3.55 -12.76 -9.08
CA LYS A 118 4.31 -13.14 -7.88
C LYS A 118 3.39 -13.56 -6.73
N TRP A 119 2.30 -12.83 -6.51
CA TRP A 119 1.47 -12.98 -5.31
C TRP A 119 0.12 -13.68 -5.53
N TYR A 120 -0.38 -13.70 -6.77
CA TYR A 120 -1.74 -14.16 -7.07
C TYR A 120 -1.78 -15.24 -8.15
N GLY A 121 -2.70 -16.19 -7.98
CA GLY A 121 -2.97 -17.23 -8.97
C GLY A 121 -3.82 -16.70 -10.14
N LEU A 122 -3.17 -16.07 -11.13
CA LEU A 122 -3.86 -15.32 -12.19
C LEU A 122 -4.65 -16.17 -13.19
N ASN A 123 -4.23 -17.41 -13.48
CA ASN A 123 -4.77 -18.20 -14.58
C ASN A 123 -6.30 -18.37 -14.51
N THR A 124 -6.81 -18.87 -13.38
CA THR A 124 -8.24 -19.09 -13.18
C THR A 124 -9.03 -17.79 -13.12
N ALA A 125 -8.48 -16.75 -12.49
CA ALA A 125 -9.12 -15.45 -12.37
C ALA A 125 -9.28 -14.77 -13.74
N LEU A 126 -8.21 -14.71 -14.53
CA LEU A 126 -8.22 -14.11 -15.87
C LEU A 126 -9.15 -14.85 -16.82
N ARG A 127 -9.18 -16.19 -16.78
CA ARG A 127 -10.14 -16.97 -17.58
C ARG A 127 -11.59 -16.64 -17.22
N ARG A 128 -11.90 -16.51 -15.93
CA ARG A 128 -13.25 -16.14 -15.47
C ARG A 128 -13.63 -14.72 -15.92
N ILE A 129 -12.69 -13.79 -15.87
CA ILE A 129 -12.89 -12.40 -16.34
C ILE A 129 -13.14 -12.40 -17.86
N LEU A 130 -12.28 -13.06 -18.64
CA LEU A 130 -12.43 -13.16 -20.10
C LEU A 130 -13.73 -13.86 -20.52
N GLN A 131 -14.18 -14.88 -19.78
CA GLN A 131 -15.48 -15.50 -19.98
C GLN A 131 -16.64 -14.52 -19.71
N GLY A 132 -16.53 -13.69 -18.65
CA GLY A 132 -17.47 -12.58 -18.42
C GLY A 132 -17.50 -11.56 -19.55
N TYR A 133 -16.40 -11.45 -20.30
CA TYR A 133 -16.30 -10.65 -21.53
C TYR A 133 -16.74 -11.40 -22.80
N ASN A 134 -17.30 -12.61 -22.69
CA ASN A 134 -17.67 -13.45 -23.83
C ASN A 134 -16.50 -13.69 -24.81
N ILE A 135 -15.26 -13.67 -24.31
CA ILE A 135 -14.06 -13.89 -25.11
C ILE A 135 -13.66 -15.36 -25.01
N ALA A 136 -13.68 -16.06 -26.14
CA ALA A 136 -13.23 -17.45 -26.21
C ALA A 136 -11.73 -17.53 -25.90
N VAL A 137 -11.36 -18.37 -24.94
CA VAL A 137 -9.97 -18.58 -24.51
C VAL A 137 -9.53 -20.00 -24.83
N PRO A 138 -8.44 -20.19 -25.59
CA PRO A 138 -7.90 -21.53 -25.83
C PRO A 138 -7.48 -22.19 -24.52
N GLU A 139 -7.55 -23.52 -24.47
CA GLU A 139 -7.31 -24.29 -23.25
C GLU A 139 -5.83 -24.19 -22.80
N LYS A 140 -4.89 -24.25 -23.76
CA LYS A 140 -3.44 -24.16 -23.49
C LYS A 140 -2.90 -22.79 -23.92
N VAL A 141 -2.81 -21.86 -22.98
CA VAL A 141 -2.19 -20.54 -23.17
C VAL A 141 -1.39 -20.12 -21.94
N SER A 142 -0.39 -19.27 -22.14
CA SER A 142 0.42 -18.71 -21.05
C SER A 142 -0.38 -17.70 -20.24
N VAL A 143 0.05 -17.44 -19.01
CA VAL A 143 -0.58 -16.44 -18.13
C VAL A 143 -0.38 -15.02 -18.65
N SER A 144 0.77 -14.69 -19.26
CA SER A 144 0.96 -13.36 -19.86
C SER A 144 0.04 -13.15 -21.06
N PHE A 145 -0.19 -14.18 -21.89
CA PHE A 145 -1.15 -14.08 -22.99
C PHE A 145 -2.58 -13.82 -22.47
N LEU A 146 -2.98 -14.47 -21.36
CA LEU A 146 -4.27 -14.20 -20.73
C LEU A 146 -4.34 -12.77 -20.21
N TRP A 147 -3.25 -12.27 -19.63
CA TRP A 147 -3.16 -10.91 -19.10
C TRP A 147 -3.31 -9.87 -20.22
N GLU A 148 -2.45 -9.93 -21.23
CA GLU A 148 -2.46 -9.02 -22.38
C GLU A 148 -3.83 -9.00 -23.06
N ARG A 149 -4.45 -10.17 -23.23
CA ARG A 149 -5.78 -10.23 -23.84
C ARG A 149 -6.89 -9.68 -22.94
N ALA A 150 -6.77 -9.81 -21.62
CA ALA A 150 -7.72 -9.23 -20.68
C ALA A 150 -7.57 -7.70 -20.60
N VAL A 151 -6.33 -7.19 -20.60
CA VAL A 151 -6.06 -5.73 -20.67
C VAL A 151 -6.64 -5.16 -21.97
N TYR A 152 -6.39 -5.81 -23.10
CA TYR A 152 -6.95 -5.40 -24.39
C TYR A 152 -8.49 -5.47 -24.42
N ALA A 153 -9.08 -6.53 -23.86
CA ALA A 153 -10.53 -6.66 -23.77
C ALA A 153 -11.15 -5.54 -22.93
N LEU A 154 -10.49 -5.16 -21.84
CA LEU A 154 -10.93 -4.10 -20.95
C LEU A 154 -10.84 -2.73 -21.63
N SER A 155 -9.74 -2.47 -22.36
CA SER A 155 -9.53 -1.20 -23.05
C SER A 155 -10.53 -0.96 -24.19
N VAL A 156 -10.93 -2.00 -24.91
CA VAL A 156 -11.96 -1.90 -25.97
C VAL A 156 -13.36 -1.65 -25.41
N ARG A 157 -13.63 -2.11 -24.19
CA ARG A 157 -14.97 -2.05 -23.57
C ARG A 157 -15.22 -0.77 -22.77
N GLN A 158 -14.17 -0.15 -22.25
CA GLN A 158 -14.28 1.03 -21.40
C GLN A 158 -13.99 2.32 -22.18
N ASN A 159 -14.52 3.44 -21.68
CA ASN A 159 -14.35 4.72 -22.36
C ASN A 159 -12.92 5.25 -22.16
N ALA A 160 -12.22 5.55 -23.25
CA ALA A 160 -10.89 6.16 -23.21
C ALA A 160 -10.93 7.53 -22.52
N ASP A 161 -12.01 8.29 -22.69
CA ASP A 161 -12.16 9.63 -22.07
C ASP A 161 -12.17 9.56 -20.53
N GLU A 162 -12.67 8.47 -19.96
CA GLU A 162 -12.68 8.26 -18.51
C GLU A 162 -11.26 8.08 -17.96
N ILE A 163 -10.41 7.36 -18.70
CA ILE A 163 -9.00 7.17 -18.36
C ILE A 163 -8.20 8.44 -18.58
N ASP A 164 -8.51 9.19 -19.64
CA ASP A 164 -7.82 10.44 -19.95
C ASP A 164 -8.09 11.50 -18.88
N GLY A 165 -9.32 11.57 -18.37
CA GLY A 165 -9.67 12.39 -17.22
C GLY A 165 -8.99 11.92 -15.92
N LEU A 166 -8.91 10.60 -15.69
CA LEU A 166 -8.27 10.02 -14.50
C LEU A 166 -6.77 10.28 -14.44
N LEU A 167 -6.12 10.26 -15.60
CA LEU A 167 -4.69 10.51 -15.76
C LEU A 167 -4.36 11.99 -16.03
N GLU A 168 -5.39 12.85 -16.12
CA GLU A 168 -5.26 14.28 -16.42
C GLU A 168 -4.35 14.52 -17.65
N LEU A 169 -4.54 13.75 -18.73
CA LEU A 169 -3.67 13.78 -19.92
C LEU A 169 -3.89 15.03 -20.81
N GLU A 170 -4.94 15.82 -20.54
CA GLU A 170 -5.31 17.02 -21.32
C GLU A 170 -4.77 18.35 -20.74
N GLU A 171 -3.83 18.33 -19.79
CA GLU A 171 -3.32 19.57 -19.19
C GLU A 171 -2.68 20.51 -20.23
N LYS A 172 -3.15 21.77 -20.23
CA LYS A 172 -2.68 22.84 -21.13
C LYS A 172 -1.21 23.16 -20.86
N GLY A 173 -0.31 22.61 -21.69
CA GLY A 173 1.09 23.08 -21.76
C GLY A 173 2.11 22.04 -22.19
N ASN A 174 1.79 20.74 -22.14
CA ASN A 174 2.71 19.69 -22.55
C ASN A 174 1.92 18.51 -23.15
N SER A 175 1.62 18.59 -24.44
CA SER A 175 0.92 17.51 -25.16
C SER A 175 1.82 16.29 -25.24
N LEU A 176 1.46 15.22 -24.52
CA LEU A 176 2.11 13.91 -24.68
C LEU A 176 2.02 13.44 -26.13
N SER A 177 3.01 12.67 -26.56
CA SER A 177 2.88 11.95 -27.84
C SER A 177 1.72 10.94 -27.77
N VAL A 178 1.19 10.59 -28.95
CA VAL A 178 0.10 9.61 -29.04
C VAL A 178 0.55 8.26 -28.48
N GLU A 179 1.81 7.91 -28.68
CA GLU A 179 2.45 6.69 -28.18
C GLU A 179 2.55 6.67 -26.65
N GLU A 180 3.01 7.77 -26.03
CA GLU A 180 3.09 7.89 -24.57
C GLU A 180 1.70 7.84 -23.92
N ALA A 181 0.73 8.56 -24.49
CA ALA A 181 -0.64 8.54 -24.00
C ALA A 181 -1.25 7.13 -24.10
N SER A 182 -0.99 6.41 -25.19
CA SER A 182 -1.42 5.02 -25.37
C SER A 182 -0.79 4.09 -24.31
N TYR A 183 0.51 4.25 -24.04
CA TYR A 183 1.22 3.46 -23.04
C TYR A 183 0.69 3.69 -21.60
N TYR A 184 0.40 4.94 -21.23
CA TYR A 184 -0.18 5.25 -19.92
C TYR A 184 -1.61 4.73 -19.79
N ARG A 185 -2.41 4.81 -20.85
CA ARG A 185 -3.77 4.22 -20.87
C ARG A 185 -3.71 2.70 -20.69
N GLU A 186 -2.84 2.01 -21.41
CA GLU A 186 -2.67 0.57 -21.27
C GLU A 186 -2.33 0.20 -19.82
N THR A 187 -1.41 0.95 -19.21
CA THR A 187 -1.00 0.73 -17.82
C THR A 187 -2.14 1.00 -16.83
N ALA A 188 -2.97 2.03 -17.06
CA ALA A 188 -4.16 2.28 -16.25
C ALA A 188 -5.18 1.14 -16.37
N PHE A 189 -5.40 0.60 -17.58
CA PHE A 189 -6.23 -0.59 -17.77
C PHE A 189 -5.65 -1.82 -17.10
N ALA A 190 -4.32 -2.00 -17.11
CA ALA A 190 -3.64 -3.08 -16.40
C ALA A 190 -3.86 -2.98 -14.88
N LEU A 191 -3.82 -1.78 -14.30
CA LEU A 191 -4.10 -1.56 -12.88
C LEU A 191 -5.58 -1.84 -12.55
N ARG A 192 -6.51 -1.43 -13.41
CA ARG A 192 -7.95 -1.78 -13.28
C ARG A 192 -8.17 -3.30 -13.33
N LEU A 193 -7.53 -3.98 -14.26
CA LEU A 193 -7.57 -5.44 -14.37
C LEU A 193 -7.03 -6.10 -13.10
N ALA A 194 -5.93 -5.59 -12.52
CA ALA A 194 -5.40 -6.10 -11.26
C ALA A 194 -6.44 -6.02 -10.12
N LYS A 195 -7.17 -4.90 -10.03
CA LYS A 195 -8.27 -4.72 -9.07
C LYS A 195 -9.39 -5.72 -9.31
N GLU A 196 -9.77 -5.99 -10.56
CA GLU A 196 -10.78 -7.00 -10.90
C GLU A 196 -10.35 -8.42 -10.52
N VAL A 197 -9.08 -8.77 -10.77
CA VAL A 197 -8.52 -10.06 -10.35
C VAL A 197 -8.63 -10.21 -8.83
N ILE A 198 -8.22 -9.20 -8.05
CA ILE A 198 -8.34 -9.24 -6.58
C ILE A 198 -9.80 -9.39 -6.14
N LYS A 199 -10.75 -8.69 -6.78
CA LYS A 199 -12.19 -8.86 -6.50
C LYS A 199 -12.67 -10.29 -6.75
N VAL A 200 -12.20 -10.94 -7.82
CA VAL A 200 -12.51 -12.36 -8.09
C VAL A 200 -11.96 -13.25 -6.97
N HIS A 201 -10.72 -13.04 -6.55
CA HIS A 201 -10.11 -13.78 -5.44
C HIS A 201 -10.83 -13.56 -4.10
N GLN A 202 -11.27 -12.33 -3.82
CA GLN A 202 -12.08 -11.99 -2.64
C GLN A 202 -13.45 -12.68 -2.70
N GLY A 203 -14.08 -12.71 -3.87
CA GLY A 203 -15.34 -13.42 -4.09
C GLY A 203 -15.27 -14.92 -3.75
N TRP A 204 -14.14 -15.58 -4.04
CA TRP A 204 -13.92 -16.97 -3.66
C TRP A 204 -13.79 -17.19 -2.14
N LYS A 205 -13.42 -16.14 -1.39
CA LYS A 205 -13.18 -16.18 0.05
C LYS A 205 -14.36 -15.63 0.87
N ALA A 206 -15.36 -15.02 0.24
CA ALA A 206 -16.47 -14.32 0.90
C ALA A 206 -17.21 -15.19 1.95
N ASN A 207 -17.57 -16.43 1.60
CA ASN A 207 -18.25 -17.34 2.53
C ASN A 207 -17.37 -17.71 3.74
N ALA A 208 -16.06 -17.85 3.53
CA ALA A 208 -15.13 -18.17 4.62
C ALA A 208 -14.94 -16.97 5.55
N ILE A 209 -14.92 -15.75 5.02
CA ILE A 209 -14.89 -14.50 5.80
C ILE A 209 -16.17 -14.38 6.64
N ALA A 210 -17.35 -14.59 6.03
CA ALA A 210 -18.61 -14.55 6.76
C ALA A 210 -18.66 -15.58 7.90
N HIS A 211 -18.18 -16.81 7.67
CA HIS A 211 -18.07 -17.81 8.72
C HIS A 211 -17.07 -17.40 9.81
N LEU A 212 -15.92 -16.81 9.44
CA LEU A 212 -14.91 -16.33 10.38
C LEU A 212 -15.47 -15.27 11.33
N ASN A 213 -16.18 -14.27 10.78
CA ASN A 213 -16.77 -13.19 11.57
C ASN A 213 -17.84 -13.71 12.54
N ARG A 214 -18.71 -14.63 12.10
CA ARG A 214 -19.75 -15.23 12.96
C ARG A 214 -19.17 -16.05 14.12
N THR A 215 -18.04 -16.69 13.90
CA THR A 215 -17.38 -17.53 14.90
C THR A 215 -16.37 -16.76 15.76
N ASN A 216 -16.16 -15.46 15.50
CA ASN A 216 -15.09 -14.66 16.08
C ASN A 216 -13.71 -15.35 15.97
N GLY A 217 -13.50 -16.08 14.87
CA GLY A 217 -12.26 -16.81 14.62
C GLY A 217 -11.12 -15.92 14.13
N PHE A 218 -9.94 -16.52 13.96
CA PHE A 218 -8.79 -15.85 13.36
C PHE A 218 -8.25 -16.63 12.16
N SER A 219 -7.94 -15.92 11.07
CA SER A 219 -7.28 -16.51 9.90
C SER A 219 -6.40 -15.48 9.20
N ARG A 220 -5.09 -15.68 9.27
CA ARG A 220 -4.10 -14.82 8.57
C ARG A 220 -4.34 -14.77 7.07
N THR A 221 -4.68 -15.89 6.44
CA THR A 221 -4.90 -15.95 4.98
C THR A 221 -6.12 -15.14 4.55
N LEU A 222 -7.21 -15.17 5.34
CA LEU A 222 -8.40 -14.38 5.07
C LEU A 222 -8.15 -12.90 5.37
N ALA A 223 -7.46 -12.58 6.48
CA ALA A 223 -7.06 -11.22 6.79
C ALA A 223 -6.19 -10.60 5.70
N ASN A 224 -5.19 -11.34 5.20
CA ASN A 224 -4.37 -10.94 4.05
C ASN A 224 -5.26 -10.61 2.85
N SER A 225 -6.23 -11.46 2.53
CA SER A 225 -7.09 -11.21 1.37
C SER A 225 -7.89 -9.91 1.42
N CYS A 226 -8.18 -9.40 2.62
CA CYS A 226 -8.88 -8.14 2.80
C CYS A 226 -7.98 -6.92 2.59
N THR A 227 -6.66 -7.05 2.71
CA THR A 227 -5.68 -5.95 2.54
C THR A 227 -4.82 -6.09 1.27
N ASP A 228 -5.17 -7.03 0.38
CA ASP A 228 -4.42 -7.34 -0.85
C ASP A 228 -4.33 -6.15 -1.81
N TRP A 229 -5.40 -5.39 -1.97
CA TRP A 229 -5.41 -4.23 -2.85
C TRP A 229 -4.52 -3.08 -2.34
N PRO A 230 -4.67 -2.58 -1.09
CA PRO A 230 -3.71 -1.63 -0.53
C PRO A 230 -2.25 -2.11 -0.58
N LEU A 231 -1.98 -3.39 -0.34
CA LEU A 231 -0.61 -3.89 -0.35
C LEU A 231 0.00 -3.90 -1.76
N LEU A 232 -0.76 -4.34 -2.78
CA LEU A 232 -0.29 -4.30 -4.16
C LEU A 232 0.15 -2.89 -4.56
N MET A 233 -0.67 -1.90 -4.21
CA MET A 233 -0.42 -0.49 -4.52
C MET A 233 0.84 0.03 -3.83
N LEU A 234 1.02 -0.31 -2.55
CA LEU A 234 2.23 0.03 -1.81
C LEU A 234 3.47 -0.60 -2.43
N GLU A 235 3.42 -1.86 -2.85
CA GLU A 235 4.55 -2.53 -3.50
C GLU A 235 4.88 -1.90 -4.85
N LEU A 236 3.88 -1.59 -5.69
CA LEU A 236 4.08 -0.90 -6.97
C LEU A 236 4.68 0.49 -6.80
N LEU A 237 4.16 1.29 -5.86
CA LEU A 237 4.70 2.62 -5.55
C LEU A 237 6.12 2.53 -4.98
N SER A 238 6.42 1.48 -4.22
CA SER A 238 7.76 1.25 -3.67
C SER A 238 8.76 0.90 -4.78
N GLN A 239 8.40 0.00 -5.69
CA GLN A 239 9.19 -0.32 -6.88
C GLN A 239 9.42 0.93 -7.76
N ALA A 240 8.38 1.75 -7.93
CA ALA A 240 8.48 3.01 -8.67
C ALA A 240 9.48 4.00 -8.01
N ALA A 241 9.61 3.96 -6.68
CA ALA A 241 10.57 4.79 -5.96
C ALA A 241 12.03 4.37 -6.18
N GLU A 242 12.28 3.07 -6.36
CA GLU A 242 13.64 2.54 -6.56
C GLU A 242 14.27 3.00 -7.89
N ILE A 243 13.46 3.31 -8.89
CA ILE A 243 13.93 3.69 -10.23
C ILE A 243 14.51 5.13 -10.25
N GLY A 244 14.46 5.86 -9.11
CA GLY A 244 15.25 7.08 -8.89
C GLY A 244 14.63 8.38 -9.40
N PHE A 245 13.41 8.33 -9.96
CA PHE A 245 12.70 9.49 -10.50
C PHE A 245 11.38 9.79 -9.81
N PHE A 246 11.05 9.15 -8.69
CA PHE A 246 9.77 9.34 -8.01
C PHE A 246 9.91 9.09 -6.51
N GLN A 247 9.42 10.00 -5.68
CA GLN A 247 9.53 9.88 -4.21
C GLN A 247 8.14 9.86 -3.54
N PRO A 248 7.43 8.72 -3.55
CA PRO A 248 6.14 8.57 -2.89
C PRO A 248 6.28 8.41 -1.39
N LYS A 249 5.37 9.00 -0.63
CA LYS A 249 5.27 8.92 0.85
C LYS A 249 3.80 8.76 1.22
N LEU A 250 3.52 8.03 2.28
CA LEU A 250 2.16 7.85 2.78
C LEU A 250 2.06 8.22 4.25
N VAL A 251 1.08 9.03 4.61
CA VAL A 251 0.74 9.36 5.99
C VAL A 251 -0.63 8.76 6.30
N LEU A 252 -0.67 7.91 7.33
CA LEU A 252 -1.87 7.28 7.85
C LEU A 252 -2.18 7.87 9.22
N ASN A 253 -3.03 8.90 9.24
CA ASN A 253 -3.45 9.58 10.45
C ASN A 253 -4.61 8.88 11.14
N ASN A 254 -4.58 8.93 12.47
CA ASN A 254 -5.54 8.29 13.36
C ASN A 254 -5.73 6.80 13.07
N ILE A 255 -4.64 6.06 12.81
CA ILE A 255 -4.70 4.64 12.42
C ILE A 255 -5.46 3.76 13.42
N GLU A 256 -5.40 4.05 14.73
CA GLU A 256 -6.12 3.29 15.77
C GLU A 256 -7.65 3.41 15.68
N ILE A 257 -8.19 4.42 14.96
CA ILE A 257 -9.64 4.50 14.70
C ILE A 257 -10.09 3.30 13.85
N LEU A 258 -9.26 2.85 12.91
CA LEU A 258 -9.55 1.70 12.06
C LEU A 258 -9.77 0.43 12.87
N LYS A 259 -9.09 0.29 14.02
CA LYS A 259 -9.24 -0.86 14.93
C LYS A 259 -10.63 -0.95 15.55
N ARG A 260 -11.31 0.19 15.71
CA ARG A 260 -12.63 0.33 16.36
C ARG A 260 -13.75 0.62 15.36
N ALA A 261 -13.44 0.71 14.07
CA ALA A 261 -14.39 1.05 13.03
C ALA A 261 -15.58 0.09 13.00
N ILE A 262 -16.77 0.62 12.69
CA ILE A 262 -18.02 -0.14 12.66
C ILE A 262 -18.05 -0.99 11.38
N GLN A 263 -18.22 -2.28 11.55
CA GLN A 263 -18.43 -3.22 10.45
C GLN A 263 -19.93 -3.41 10.21
N THR A 264 -20.39 -3.17 8.98
CA THR A 264 -21.82 -3.24 8.60
C THR A 264 -22.17 -4.51 7.83
N ASP A 265 -21.18 -5.23 7.29
CA ASP A 265 -21.37 -6.43 6.48
C ASP A 265 -20.20 -7.42 6.65
N ASP A 266 -20.36 -8.61 6.07
CA ASP A 266 -19.32 -9.67 6.05
C ASP A 266 -18.38 -9.55 4.82
N SER A 267 -18.26 -8.38 4.19
CA SER A 267 -17.38 -8.19 3.02
C SER A 267 -15.89 -8.23 3.36
N THR A 268 -15.55 -8.08 4.65
CA THR A 268 -14.19 -8.05 5.17
C THR A 268 -14.11 -8.71 6.54
N VAL A 269 -12.89 -8.99 7.01
CA VAL A 269 -12.64 -9.40 8.40
C VAL A 269 -12.93 -8.25 9.38
N SER A 270 -13.01 -8.58 10.67
CA SER A 270 -13.21 -7.60 11.75
C SER A 270 -12.27 -6.39 11.65
N ALA A 271 -12.74 -5.23 12.06
CA ALA A 271 -11.99 -3.97 12.02
C ALA A 271 -10.62 -4.09 12.71
N SER A 272 -10.56 -4.73 13.87
CA SER A 272 -9.32 -5.01 14.59
C SER A 272 -8.36 -5.91 13.80
N MET A 273 -8.87 -6.98 13.19
CA MET A 273 -8.06 -7.89 12.38
C MET A 273 -7.56 -7.21 11.11
N TYR A 274 -8.40 -6.39 10.46
CA TYR A 274 -8.01 -5.60 9.30
C TYR A 274 -6.89 -4.62 9.65
N HIS A 275 -7.04 -3.87 10.75
CA HIS A 275 -6.05 -2.92 11.26
C HIS A 275 -4.69 -3.58 11.52
N ASP A 276 -4.67 -4.60 12.38
CA ASP A 276 -3.42 -5.27 12.77
C ASP A 276 -2.74 -5.93 11.57
N ASN A 277 -3.54 -6.50 10.66
CA ASN A 277 -3.03 -7.13 9.45
C ASN A 277 -2.47 -6.11 8.45
N LEU A 278 -3.11 -4.95 8.29
CA LEU A 278 -2.60 -3.88 7.42
C LEU A 278 -1.23 -3.40 7.90
N ILE A 279 -1.11 -3.05 9.20
CA ILE A 279 0.16 -2.61 9.79
C ILE A 279 1.23 -3.67 9.62
N TRP A 280 0.91 -4.93 9.95
CA TRP A 280 1.87 -6.03 9.84
C TRP A 280 2.37 -6.23 8.41
N ARG A 281 1.47 -6.16 7.42
CA ARG A 281 1.85 -6.32 6.01
C ARG A 281 2.68 -5.15 5.49
N ILE A 282 2.41 -3.92 5.94
CA ILE A 282 3.25 -2.74 5.61
C ILE A 282 4.66 -2.92 6.17
N ILE A 283 4.78 -3.31 7.44
CA ILE A 283 6.09 -3.58 8.07
C ILE A 283 6.83 -4.69 7.33
N ALA A 284 6.13 -5.79 7.02
CA ALA A 284 6.71 -6.93 6.30
C ALA A 284 7.15 -6.56 4.88
N LEU A 285 6.38 -5.74 4.16
CA LEU A 285 6.76 -5.24 2.84
C LEU A 285 8.03 -4.40 2.93
N GLY A 286 8.10 -3.50 3.91
CA GLY A 286 9.29 -2.70 4.14
C GLY A 286 10.52 -3.58 4.40
N ALA A 287 10.40 -4.56 5.29
CA ALA A 287 11.52 -5.41 5.70
C ALA A 287 12.07 -6.29 4.57
N ASN A 288 11.22 -6.73 3.64
CA ASN A 288 11.59 -7.71 2.61
C ASN A 288 11.81 -7.10 1.22
N GLU A 289 11.04 -6.10 0.83
CA GLU A 289 10.94 -5.63 -0.56
C GLU A 289 11.31 -4.14 -0.71
N ARG A 290 11.72 -3.47 0.38
CA ARG A 290 11.93 -2.01 0.50
C ARG A 290 10.64 -1.26 0.18
N CYS A 291 10.02 -0.71 1.22
CA CYS A 291 8.75 -0.01 1.08
C CYS A 291 8.97 1.51 1.05
N LEU A 292 8.13 2.21 0.28
CA LEU A 292 8.02 3.66 0.35
C LEU A 292 7.81 4.12 1.81
N PRO A 293 8.27 5.32 2.19
CA PRO A 293 8.10 5.80 3.57
C PRO A 293 6.63 5.90 4.00
N VAL A 294 6.23 5.12 5.01
CA VAL A 294 4.89 5.17 5.62
C VAL A 294 4.98 5.73 7.04
N LEU A 295 4.20 6.77 7.32
CA LEU A 295 4.10 7.43 8.61
C LEU A 295 2.76 7.07 9.26
N PHE A 296 2.79 6.37 10.39
CA PHE A 296 1.60 6.13 11.20
C PHE A 296 1.49 7.21 12.27
N VAL A 297 0.35 7.89 12.33
CA VAL A 297 0.04 8.87 13.37
C VAL A 297 -1.12 8.36 14.21
N THR A 298 -0.94 8.35 15.53
CA THR A 298 -1.90 7.83 16.50
C THR A 298 -1.94 8.71 17.75
N SER A 299 -3.11 8.74 18.39
CA SER A 299 -3.41 9.51 19.60
C SER A 299 -3.47 8.68 20.88
N ASP A 300 -3.63 7.35 20.76
CA ASP A 300 -3.66 6.45 21.92
C ASP A 300 -2.22 6.28 22.44
N ARG A 301 -1.90 6.96 23.56
CA ARG A 301 -0.64 6.91 24.32
C ARG A 301 0.62 6.82 23.45
N PHE A 302 1.03 7.95 22.87
CA PHE A 302 2.38 8.22 22.36
C PHE A 302 3.17 7.01 21.81
N VAL A 303 2.70 6.40 20.73
CA VAL A 303 3.56 5.53 19.91
C VAL A 303 3.52 6.02 18.46
N LEU A 304 4.45 6.90 18.10
CA LEU A 304 4.75 7.14 16.69
C LEU A 304 5.55 5.94 16.17
N PHE A 305 5.00 5.23 15.17
CA PHE A 305 5.74 4.24 14.40
C PHE A 305 6.19 4.87 13.09
N PHE A 306 7.50 5.12 12.97
CA PHE A 306 8.13 5.33 11.67
C PHE A 306 8.60 3.99 11.12
N VAL A 307 8.07 3.59 9.97
CA VAL A 307 8.65 2.50 9.17
C VAL A 307 9.27 3.15 7.94
N SER A 308 10.58 3.37 8.00
CA SER A 308 11.41 3.76 6.87
C SER A 308 12.39 2.62 6.63
N ILE A 309 12.15 1.79 5.61
CA ILE A 309 13.06 0.68 5.29
C ILE A 309 13.71 0.98 3.94
N PHE A 310 14.89 1.58 4.03
CA PHE A 310 15.75 1.87 2.88
C PHE A 310 16.76 0.74 2.71
N GLY A 311 16.86 0.19 1.49
CA GLY A 311 17.94 -0.71 1.15
C GLY A 311 19.02 0.02 0.35
N PHE A 312 20.26 -0.15 0.79
CA PHE A 312 21.44 0.29 0.05
C PHE A 312 21.91 -0.79 -0.92
N ASN A 313 22.49 -0.34 -2.03
CA ASN A 313 23.07 -1.18 -3.08
C ASN A 313 24.14 -2.12 -2.50
N LYS A 314 24.08 -3.39 -2.92
CA LYS A 314 25.21 -4.32 -2.87
C LYS A 314 26.33 -3.69 -3.69
N ASP A 315 27.41 -3.29 -3.04
CA ASP A 315 28.79 -3.27 -3.56
C ASP A 315 29.65 -2.53 -2.53
N ASN A 316 30.06 -3.25 -1.49
CA ASN A 316 31.26 -3.08 -0.67
C ASN A 316 31.08 -3.85 0.65
N LEU A 317 31.12 -5.18 0.53
CA LEU A 317 31.43 -6.04 1.67
C LEU A 317 32.94 -6.30 1.62
N LEU A 318 33.73 -5.34 2.10
CA LEU A 318 35.11 -5.61 2.49
C LEU A 318 35.10 -5.92 3.98
N LEU A 319 35.12 -7.22 4.28
CA LEU A 319 35.66 -7.73 5.53
C LEU A 319 37.15 -7.39 5.53
N SER A 320 37.58 -6.50 6.43
CA SER A 320 38.97 -6.49 6.89
C SER A 320 38.99 -6.95 8.34
N ASP A 321 39.30 -8.24 8.51
CA ASP A 321 40.01 -8.70 9.69
C ASP A 321 41.37 -7.98 9.73
N ASP A 322 41.69 -7.31 10.84
CA ASP A 322 43.04 -7.29 11.41
C ASP A 322 43.05 -6.63 12.82
N TYR A 323 43.37 -7.49 13.80
CA TYR A 323 44.08 -7.33 15.09
C TYR A 323 44.40 -5.91 15.65
N VAL A 324 44.43 -5.68 16.97
CA VAL A 324 45.40 -6.24 17.94
C VAL A 324 44.91 -6.06 19.39
N VAL A 325 45.18 -7.09 20.18
CA VAL A 325 45.19 -7.16 21.65
C VAL A 325 46.26 -6.24 22.25
N SER A 326 45.85 -5.36 23.18
CA SER A 326 46.54 -5.12 24.46
C SER A 326 45.69 -4.23 25.36
#